data_AF-A0A2Z6PJ62-F1
#
_entry.id   AF-A0A2Z6PJ62-F1
#
_cell.length_a   1.000
_cell.length_b   1.000
_cell.length_c   1.000
_cell.angle_alpha   90.00
_cell.angle_beta   90.00
_cell.angle_gamma   90.00
#
_symmetry.space_group_name_H-M   'P 1'
#
loop_
_entity.id
_entity.type
_entity.pdbx_description
1 polymer ?
#
loop_
_entity_poly.entity_id
_entity_poly.type
_entity_poly.pdbx_seq_one_letter_code
_entity_poly.pdbx_strand_id
1 'polypeptide(L)'
;MAPFVFLSLLFLCLIGDSKGQLRVGFYSNTCPQAETTVHDVVRQAVTSDTSMAAGLLRLHFHDCFVEGCDGSILIENVPQKERSANGHQGVKGFDVIERAKARLEASCPGVVSCADIVALAARDAIIMANGPSYQVPTGRRDGLVSDLSLAKDMPDVSDSIQQLKTKFLNKGLTEKDLVLLSGTLYLSLLHYTRH
;
A
#
# COMPACT_ATOMS: atom_id res chain seq x y z
N MET A 1 -0.41 49.76 -2.61
CA MET A 1 -0.22 48.64 -1.67
C MET A 1 -1.42 47.69 -1.59
N ALA A 2 -2.66 48.15 -1.84
CA ALA A 2 -3.85 47.29 -1.86
C ALA A 2 -3.97 46.24 -3.01
N PRO A 3 -3.44 46.42 -4.24
CA PRO A 3 -3.71 45.47 -5.33
C PRO A 3 -2.85 44.20 -5.25
N PHE A 4 -1.67 44.28 -4.60
CA PHE A 4 -0.79 43.12 -4.41
C PHE A 4 -1.33 42.15 -3.35
N VAL A 5 -2.01 42.66 -2.32
CA VAL A 5 -2.64 41.84 -1.26
C VAL A 5 -3.86 41.08 -1.79
N PHE A 6 -4.61 41.69 -2.71
CA PHE A 6 -5.76 41.04 -3.35
C PHE A 6 -5.33 39.90 -4.29
N LEU A 7 -4.19 40.06 -4.98
CA LEU A 7 -3.63 39.03 -5.86
C LEU A 7 -3.05 37.83 -5.07
N SER A 8 -2.47 38.07 -3.89
CA SER A 8 -1.99 37.00 -3.00
C SER A 8 -3.11 36.19 -2.35
N LEU A 9 -4.26 36.83 -2.06
CA LEU A 9 -5.45 36.15 -1.52
C LEU A 9 -6.16 35.26 -2.56
N LEU A 10 -6.14 35.65 -3.84
CA LEU A 10 -6.71 34.83 -4.92
C LEU A 10 -5.90 33.53 -5.17
N PHE A 11 -4.58 33.57 -4.93
CA PHE A 11 -3.70 32.41 -5.12
C PHE A 11 -3.86 31.36 -4.00
N LEU A 12 -4.23 31.78 -2.78
CA LEU A 12 -4.44 30.88 -1.64
C LEU A 12 -5.75 30.06 -1.73
N CYS A 13 -6.74 30.52 -2.51
CA CYS A 13 -8.00 29.80 -2.74
C CYS A 13 -7.91 28.71 -3.81
N LEU A 14 -6.78 28.57 -4.52
CA LEU A 14 -6.56 27.50 -5.50
C LEU A 14 -5.94 26.24 -4.90
N ILE A 15 -5.64 26.23 -3.59
CA ILE A 15 -5.27 25.02 -2.87
C ILE A 15 -6.57 24.32 -2.46
N GLY A 16 -7.31 23.83 -3.45
CA GLY A 16 -8.36 22.87 -3.18
C GLY A 16 -7.71 21.62 -2.59
N ASP A 17 -8.26 21.13 -1.48
CA ASP A 17 -8.04 19.74 -1.05
C ASP A 17 -8.42 18.83 -2.21
N SER A 18 -7.43 18.43 -3.01
CA SER A 18 -7.60 17.40 -4.00
C SER A 18 -7.73 16.08 -3.24
N LYS A 19 -8.95 15.78 -2.79
CA LYS A 19 -9.34 14.40 -2.55
C LYS A 19 -9.30 13.73 -3.92
N GLY A 20 -8.14 13.22 -4.31
CA GLY A 20 -7.98 12.39 -5.49
C GLY A 20 -8.98 11.25 -5.37
N GLN A 21 -10.07 11.32 -6.14
CA GLN A 21 -11.15 10.36 -6.00
C GLN A 21 -10.67 9.04 -6.60
N LEU A 22 -10.44 8.06 -5.73
CA LEU A 22 -10.06 6.71 -6.16
C LEU A 22 -11.15 6.16 -7.08
N ARG A 23 -10.75 5.59 -8.21
CA ARG A 23 -11.67 4.95 -9.15
C ARG A 23 -11.03 3.75 -9.81
N VAL A 24 -11.85 2.77 -10.16
CA VAL A 24 -11.42 1.66 -11.01
C VAL A 24 -11.06 2.23 -12.39
N GLY A 25 -9.91 1.80 -12.94
CA GLY A 25 -9.41 2.31 -14.21
C GLY A 25 -8.90 3.75 -14.16
N PHE A 26 -8.34 4.20 -13.03
CA PHE A 26 -7.78 5.55 -12.91
C PHE A 26 -6.74 5.85 -13.99
N TYR A 27 -5.89 4.86 -14.30
CA TYR A 27 -4.79 4.96 -15.27
C TYR A 27 -5.17 4.58 -16.71
N SER A 28 -6.44 4.25 -17.01
CA SER A 28 -6.83 3.70 -18.33
C SER A 28 -6.48 4.59 -19.53
N ASN A 29 -6.36 5.91 -19.33
CA ASN A 29 -5.98 6.85 -20.39
C ASN A 29 -4.52 7.32 -20.31
N THR A 30 -3.91 7.27 -19.12
CA THR A 30 -2.57 7.86 -18.89
C THR A 30 -1.46 6.81 -18.86
N CYS A 31 -1.76 5.60 -18.40
CA CYS A 31 -0.87 4.44 -18.45
C CYS A 31 -1.72 3.16 -18.58
N PRO A 32 -2.26 2.86 -19.78
CA PRO A 32 -3.18 1.73 -19.98
C PRO A 32 -2.61 0.37 -19.58
N GLN A 33 -1.28 0.23 -19.65
CA GLN A 33 -0.53 -0.98 -19.25
C GLN A 33 -0.25 -1.07 -17.74
N ALA A 34 -0.76 -0.16 -16.91
CA ALA A 34 -0.39 -0.09 -15.49
C ALA A 34 -0.70 -1.39 -14.75
N GLU A 35 -1.96 -1.83 -14.76
CA GLU A 35 -2.39 -3.03 -14.04
C GLU A 35 -1.75 -4.30 -14.61
N THR A 36 -1.63 -4.42 -15.93
CA THR A 36 -1.02 -5.59 -16.57
C THR A 36 0.47 -5.71 -16.24
N THR A 37 1.20 -4.59 -16.21
CA THR A 37 2.62 -4.58 -15.85
C THR A 37 2.85 -5.01 -14.41
N VAL A 38 2.04 -4.50 -13.47
CA VAL A 38 2.13 -4.92 -12.05
C VAL A 38 1.82 -6.41 -11.92
N HIS A 39 0.74 -6.87 -12.55
CA HIS A 39 0.32 -8.27 -12.52
C HIS A 39 1.40 -9.21 -13.05
N ASP A 40 2.07 -8.87 -14.15
CA ASP A 40 3.13 -9.70 -14.72
C ASP A 40 4.37 -9.78 -13.82
N VAL A 41 4.73 -8.67 -13.16
CA VAL A 41 5.85 -8.64 -12.20
C VAL A 41 5.53 -9.47 -10.95
N VAL A 42 4.29 -9.37 -10.44
CA VAL A 42 3.82 -10.15 -9.30
C VAL A 42 3.75 -11.63 -9.64
N ARG A 43 3.16 -11.98 -10.80
CA ARG A 43 3.12 -13.36 -11.30
C ARG A 43 4.52 -13.95 -11.33
N GLN A 44 5.48 -13.25 -11.93
CA GLN A 44 6.87 -13.70 -11.99
C GLN A 44 7.47 -13.92 -10.60
N ALA A 45 7.23 -13.00 -9.66
CA ALA A 45 7.74 -13.10 -8.29
C ALA A 45 7.12 -14.28 -7.53
N VAL A 46 5.80 -14.46 -7.60
CA VAL A 46 5.08 -15.54 -6.90
C VAL A 46 5.37 -16.92 -7.51
N THR A 47 5.55 -17.01 -8.84
CA THR A 47 5.98 -18.27 -9.47
C THR A 47 7.40 -18.65 -9.05
N SER A 48 8.28 -17.68 -8.81
CA SER A 48 9.64 -17.95 -8.33
C SER A 48 9.71 -18.25 -6.83
N ASP A 49 8.90 -17.58 -6.02
CA ASP A 49 8.78 -17.77 -4.58
C ASP A 49 7.31 -17.61 -4.19
N THR A 50 6.64 -18.73 -3.92
CA THR A 50 5.20 -18.76 -3.59
C THR A 50 4.89 -17.97 -2.31
N SER A 51 5.86 -17.84 -1.40
CA SER A 51 5.69 -17.08 -0.17
C SER A 51 5.67 -15.56 -0.43
N MET A 52 5.96 -15.11 -1.65
CA MET A 52 5.82 -13.71 -2.05
C MET A 52 4.37 -13.24 -2.10
N ALA A 53 3.41 -14.13 -2.36
CA ALA A 53 1.99 -13.76 -2.35
C ALA A 53 1.57 -13.25 -0.96
N ALA A 54 1.93 -14.00 0.08
CA ALA A 54 1.78 -13.60 1.48
C ALA A 54 2.53 -12.30 1.80
N GLY A 55 3.77 -12.19 1.30
CA GLY A 55 4.62 -11.02 1.51
C GLY A 55 4.01 -9.72 0.98
N LEU A 56 3.47 -9.74 -0.24
CA LEU A 56 2.88 -8.56 -0.88
C LEU A 56 1.55 -8.16 -0.23
N LEU A 57 0.72 -9.13 0.16
CA LEU A 57 -0.49 -8.86 0.92
C LEU A 57 -0.17 -8.23 2.27
N ARG A 58 0.84 -8.77 2.96
CA ARG A 58 1.35 -8.21 4.22
C ARG A 58 1.90 -6.80 4.00
N LEU A 59 2.71 -6.56 2.98
CA LEU A 59 3.24 -5.23 2.67
C LEU A 59 2.12 -4.19 2.52
N HIS A 60 1.05 -4.52 1.81
CA HIS A 60 -0.09 -3.61 1.67
C HIS A 60 -0.83 -3.34 2.98
N PHE A 61 -1.03 -4.37 3.81
CA PHE A 61 -1.60 -4.17 5.14
C PHE A 61 -0.74 -3.23 5.99
N HIS A 62 0.58 -3.45 6.01
CA HIS A 62 1.51 -2.67 6.81
C HIS A 62 1.56 -1.20 6.35
N ASP A 63 1.61 -0.95 5.05
CA ASP A 63 1.50 0.39 4.47
C ASP A 63 0.21 1.08 4.93
N CYS A 64 -0.95 0.47 4.65
CA CYS A 64 -2.25 1.08 4.99
C CYS A 64 -2.49 1.31 6.48
N PHE A 65 -1.85 0.54 7.36
CA PHE A 65 -2.05 0.66 8.80
C PHE A 65 -1.28 1.85 9.39
N VAL A 66 -0.22 2.34 8.74
CA VAL A 66 0.59 3.47 9.18
C VAL A 66 0.23 4.70 8.34
N GLU A 67 -0.40 5.71 8.93
CA GLU A 67 -0.85 6.96 8.26
C GLU A 67 -1.71 6.84 6.98
N GLY A 68 -1.98 5.63 6.48
CA GLY A 68 -2.83 5.35 5.33
C GLY A 68 -2.09 4.66 4.19
N CYS A 69 -2.81 4.30 3.14
CA CYS A 69 -2.22 3.61 1.98
C CYS A 69 -1.50 4.61 1.07
N ASP A 70 -0.30 5.04 1.43
CA ASP A 70 0.43 6.10 0.73
C ASP A 70 1.85 5.67 0.29
N GLY A 71 2.26 4.42 0.51
CA GLY A 71 3.59 3.96 0.12
C GLY A 71 4.72 4.51 0.99
N SER A 72 4.43 5.15 2.13
CA SER A 72 5.43 5.69 3.08
C SER A 72 6.40 4.62 3.60
N ILE A 73 5.95 3.36 3.70
CA ILE A 73 6.81 2.22 4.06
C ILE A 73 7.94 1.95 3.06
N LEU A 74 7.82 2.44 1.82
CA LEU A 74 8.81 2.24 0.75
C LEU A 74 9.94 3.27 0.79
N ILE A 75 9.82 4.34 1.58
CA ILE A 75 10.81 5.42 1.63
C ILE A 75 12.05 4.98 2.41
N GLU A 76 13.21 4.97 1.76
CA GLU A 76 14.47 4.52 2.38
C GLU A 76 15.45 5.63 2.76
N ASN A 77 15.31 6.82 2.18
CA ASN A 77 16.29 7.91 2.25
C ASN A 77 16.15 8.80 3.48
N VAL A 78 15.61 8.28 4.58
CA VAL A 78 15.44 9.01 5.85
C VAL A 78 16.01 8.18 7.02
N PRO A 79 16.72 8.79 8.00
CA PRO A 79 17.41 8.05 9.05
C PRO A 79 16.51 7.19 9.93
N GLN A 80 15.29 7.67 10.22
CA GLN A 80 14.32 7.03 11.12
C GLN A 80 13.12 6.48 10.34
N LYS A 81 13.36 5.83 9.20
CA LYS A 81 12.30 5.32 8.32
C LYS A 81 11.36 4.32 8.99
N GLU A 82 10.09 4.39 8.59
CA GLU A 82 9.01 3.51 9.05
C GLU A 82 9.32 2.02 8.87
N ARG A 83 9.96 1.66 7.75
CA ARG A 83 10.37 0.29 7.44
C ARG A 83 11.26 -0.35 8.52
N SER A 84 11.95 0.44 9.33
CA SER A 84 12.82 -0.03 10.42
C SER A 84 12.08 -0.26 11.74
N ALA A 85 10.77 0.01 11.81
CA ALA A 85 9.98 -0.24 13.01
C ALA A 85 9.89 -1.75 13.33
N ASN A 86 9.88 -2.10 14.62
CA ASN A 86 9.77 -3.49 15.06
C ASN A 86 8.52 -4.20 14.50
N GLY A 87 7.39 -3.48 14.42
CA GLY A 87 6.16 -4.01 13.83
C GLY A 87 6.31 -4.42 12.37
N HIS A 88 7.30 -3.90 11.65
CA HIS A 88 7.55 -4.19 10.22
C HIS A 88 8.57 -5.31 10.01
N GLN A 89 9.02 -5.96 11.08
CA GLN A 89 9.97 -7.05 10.98
C GLN A 89 9.41 -8.20 10.13
N GLY A 90 10.18 -8.60 9.11
CA GLY A 90 9.81 -9.68 8.19
C GLY A 90 8.82 -9.29 7.09
N VAL A 91 8.45 -8.01 6.97
CA VAL A 91 7.78 -7.52 5.75
C VAL A 91 8.75 -7.66 4.58
N LYS A 92 8.25 -8.09 3.42
CA LYS A 92 9.03 -8.35 2.21
C LYS A 92 8.24 -7.96 0.96
N GLY A 93 8.88 -8.08 -0.21
CA GLY A 93 8.27 -7.72 -1.51
C GLY A 93 8.61 -6.32 -1.99
N PHE A 94 9.45 -5.58 -1.26
CA PHE A 94 9.96 -4.26 -1.67
C PHE A 94 10.61 -4.30 -3.06
N ASP A 95 11.39 -5.34 -3.35
CA ASP A 95 12.04 -5.55 -4.66
C ASP A 95 11.02 -5.76 -5.80
N VAL A 96 9.87 -6.38 -5.50
CA VAL A 96 8.79 -6.60 -6.48
C VAL A 96 8.16 -5.26 -6.83
N ILE A 97 7.88 -4.43 -5.82
CA ILE A 97 7.34 -3.08 -6.00
C ILE A 97 8.32 -2.20 -6.78
N GLU A 98 9.60 -2.22 -6.44
CA GLU A 98 10.65 -1.49 -7.17
C GLU A 98 10.77 -1.93 -8.62
N ARG A 99 10.74 -3.24 -8.90
CA ARG A 99 10.76 -3.76 -10.28
C ARG A 99 9.53 -3.36 -11.08
N ALA A 100 8.35 -3.40 -10.47
CA ALA A 100 7.12 -2.94 -11.11
C ALA A 100 7.20 -1.43 -11.40
N LYS A 101 7.63 -0.63 -10.42
CA LYS A 101 7.84 0.80 -10.58
C LYS A 101 8.83 1.11 -11.69
N ALA A 102 9.97 0.43 -11.75
CA ALA A 102 10.97 0.64 -12.80
C ALA A 102 10.41 0.35 -14.21
N ARG A 103 9.63 -0.72 -14.39
CA ARG A 103 8.98 -1.03 -15.68
C ARG A 103 7.92 0.00 -16.07
N LEU A 104 7.16 0.47 -15.08
CA LEU A 104 6.14 1.50 -15.28
C LEU A 104 6.78 2.85 -15.63
N GLU A 105 7.84 3.26 -14.91
CA GLU A 105 8.56 4.51 -15.19
C GLU A 105 9.22 4.50 -16.58
N ALA A 106 9.67 3.34 -17.07
CA ALA A 106 10.17 3.21 -18.44
C ALA A 106 9.08 3.40 -19.51
N SER A 107 7.80 3.18 -19.17
CA SER A 107 6.68 3.19 -20.11
C SER A 107 5.79 4.43 -19.99
N CYS A 108 5.59 4.93 -18.77
CA CYS A 108 4.72 6.06 -18.41
C CYS A 108 5.34 6.83 -17.23
N PRO A 109 6.41 7.63 -17.47
CA PRO A 109 7.18 8.28 -16.42
C PRO A 109 6.33 9.20 -15.52
N GLY A 110 6.47 9.06 -14.20
CA GLY A 110 5.82 9.91 -13.20
C GLY A 110 4.29 9.78 -13.13
N VAL A 111 3.71 8.73 -13.73
CA VAL A 111 2.25 8.58 -13.81
C VAL A 111 1.70 7.74 -12.66
N VAL A 112 2.24 6.54 -12.43
CA VAL A 112 1.69 5.56 -11.49
C VAL A 112 2.37 5.70 -10.12
N SER A 113 1.59 5.91 -9.07
CA SER A 113 2.11 6.01 -7.70
C SER A 113 2.59 4.67 -7.17
N CYS A 114 3.61 4.69 -6.31
CA CYS A 114 4.06 3.51 -5.57
C CYS A 114 2.95 2.96 -4.67
N ALA A 115 2.14 3.83 -4.06
CA ALA A 115 0.99 3.45 -3.24
C ALA A 115 -0.02 2.57 -4.02
N ASP A 116 -0.33 2.91 -5.28
CA ASP A 116 -1.20 2.07 -6.09
C ASP A 116 -0.52 0.79 -6.58
N ILE A 117 0.80 0.80 -6.82
CA ILE A 117 1.54 -0.43 -7.16
C ILE A 117 1.44 -1.43 -6.00
N VAL A 118 1.56 -0.99 -4.74
CA VAL A 118 1.38 -1.85 -3.56
C VAL A 118 -0.04 -2.42 -3.51
N ALA A 119 -1.07 -1.59 -3.71
CA ALA A 119 -2.47 -2.03 -3.68
C ALA A 119 -2.79 -3.03 -4.80
N LEU A 120 -2.33 -2.77 -6.03
CA LEU A 120 -2.47 -3.68 -7.17
C LEU A 120 -1.72 -4.99 -6.92
N ALA A 121 -0.50 -4.91 -6.39
CA ALA A 121 0.31 -6.09 -6.12
C ALA A 121 -0.31 -7.03 -5.08
N ALA A 122 -0.98 -6.49 -4.06
CA ALA A 122 -1.73 -7.28 -3.10
C ALA A 122 -2.92 -8.01 -3.74
N ARG A 123 -3.67 -7.35 -4.63
CA ARG A 123 -4.77 -7.98 -5.38
C ARG A 123 -4.25 -9.10 -6.27
N ASP A 124 -3.18 -8.83 -7.03
CA ASP A 124 -2.58 -9.82 -7.92
C ASP A 124 -2.01 -11.00 -7.14
N ALA A 125 -1.41 -10.76 -5.97
CA ALA A 125 -0.96 -11.81 -5.05
C ALA A 125 -2.10 -12.73 -4.58
N ILE A 126 -3.28 -12.16 -4.25
CA ILE A 126 -4.47 -12.95 -3.89
C ILE A 126 -4.91 -13.82 -5.07
N ILE A 127 -4.94 -13.28 -6.30
CA ILE A 127 -5.27 -14.06 -7.50
C ILE A 127 -4.28 -15.21 -7.69
N MET A 128 -2.98 -14.94 -7.56
CA MET A 128 -1.93 -15.95 -7.69
C MET A 128 -2.02 -17.05 -6.61
N ALA A 129 -2.60 -16.75 -5.46
CA ALA A 129 -2.89 -17.70 -4.38
C ALA A 129 -4.25 -18.42 -4.55
N ASN A 130 -4.86 -18.39 -5.75
CA ASN A 130 -6.18 -18.92 -6.05
C ASN A 130 -7.32 -18.28 -5.24
N GLY A 131 -7.13 -17.05 -4.77
CA GLY A 131 -8.15 -16.26 -4.11
C GLY A 131 -9.12 -15.58 -5.11
N PRO A 132 -10.14 -14.89 -4.59
CA PRO A 132 -11.10 -14.18 -5.43
C PRO A 132 -10.45 -12.98 -6.13
N SER A 133 -10.83 -12.74 -7.38
CA SER A 133 -10.51 -11.49 -8.06
C SER A 133 -11.46 -10.38 -7.63
N TYR A 134 -10.92 -9.17 -7.44
CA TYR A 134 -11.67 -7.96 -7.17
C TYR A 134 -11.04 -6.76 -7.87
N GLN A 135 -11.86 -5.72 -8.09
CA GLN A 135 -11.42 -4.47 -8.71
C GLN A 135 -10.78 -3.58 -7.65
N VAL A 136 -9.62 -2.97 -7.98
CA VAL A 136 -8.90 -2.05 -7.09
C VAL A 136 -9.12 -0.62 -7.57
N PRO A 137 -9.79 0.23 -6.78
CA PRO A 137 -9.78 1.67 -7.04
C PRO A 137 -8.34 2.19 -6.93
N THR A 138 -7.86 2.86 -7.97
CA THR A 138 -6.54 3.49 -8.06
C THR A 138 -6.67 5.02 -8.12
N GLY A 139 -5.56 5.72 -8.00
CA GLY A 139 -5.46 7.18 -7.86
C GLY A 139 -4.85 7.63 -6.52
N ARG A 140 -4.25 6.72 -5.74
CA ARG A 140 -3.51 7.07 -4.52
C ARG A 140 -2.29 7.90 -4.88
N ARG A 141 -1.82 8.73 -3.96
CA ARG A 141 -0.58 9.51 -4.10
C ARG A 141 0.45 9.02 -3.10
N ASP A 142 1.71 9.14 -3.48
CA ASP A 142 2.82 8.73 -2.63
C ASP A 142 2.98 9.71 -1.46
N GLY A 143 3.10 9.15 -0.26
CA GLY A 143 3.43 9.86 0.96
C GLY A 143 4.82 10.50 0.87
N LEU A 144 5.02 11.57 1.63
CA LEU A 144 6.29 12.30 1.68
C LEU A 144 7.02 12.14 3.02
N VAL A 145 6.37 11.47 3.99
CA VAL A 145 6.85 11.32 5.35
C VAL A 145 6.93 9.84 5.65
N SER A 146 8.07 9.41 6.20
CA SER A 146 8.27 8.05 6.70
C SER A 146 9.02 8.16 8.02
N ASP A 147 8.39 7.70 9.09
CA ASP A 147 8.93 7.81 10.44
C ASP A 147 8.55 6.57 11.27
N LEU A 148 9.54 5.96 11.91
CA LEU A 148 9.37 4.75 12.73
C LEU A 148 8.38 4.95 13.89
N SER A 149 8.20 6.18 14.35
CA SER A 149 7.27 6.49 15.44
C SER A 149 5.81 6.41 15.03
N LEU A 150 5.51 6.52 13.72
CA LEU A 150 4.16 6.39 13.19
C LEU A 150 3.70 4.92 13.18
N ALA A 151 4.64 3.97 13.13
CA ALA A 151 4.37 2.53 13.18
C ALA A 151 4.23 1.97 14.62
N LYS A 152 4.16 2.83 15.65
CA LYS A 152 4.03 2.38 17.06
C LYS A 152 2.73 1.66 17.35
N ASP A 153 1.65 2.03 16.66
CA ASP A 153 0.32 1.46 16.87
C ASP A 153 0.04 0.21 16.02
N MET A 154 1.06 -0.34 15.36
CA MET A 154 0.92 -1.59 14.63
C MET A 154 0.38 -2.70 15.54
N PRO A 155 -0.54 -3.56 15.05
CA PRO A 155 -1.01 -4.72 15.80
C PRO A 155 0.16 -5.68 16.08
N ASP A 156 0.28 -6.11 17.33
CA ASP A 156 1.31 -7.03 17.78
C ASP A 156 0.69 -8.37 18.23
N VAL A 157 1.45 -9.45 18.11
CA VAL A 157 1.01 -10.80 18.53
C VAL A 157 0.73 -10.89 20.03
N SER A 158 1.31 -9.99 20.83
CA SER A 158 1.09 -9.89 22.28
C SER A 158 -0.08 -8.99 22.67
N ASP A 159 -0.72 -8.29 21.71
CA ASP A 159 -1.89 -7.47 21.98
C ASP A 159 -3.09 -8.33 22.42
N SER A 160 -3.80 -7.87 23.45
CA SER A 160 -5.10 -8.43 23.80
C SER A 160 -6.12 -8.17 22.68
N ILE A 161 -7.16 -9.01 22.62
CA ILE A 161 -8.27 -8.82 21.66
C ILE A 161 -8.89 -7.42 21.75
N GLN A 162 -8.96 -6.82 22.95
CA GLN A 162 -9.53 -5.47 23.10
C GLN A 162 -8.61 -4.38 22.55
N GLN A 163 -7.29 -4.55 22.67
CA GLN A 163 -6.33 -3.66 22.03
C GLN A 163 -6.41 -3.78 20.51
N LEU A 164 -6.47 -5.00 19.97
CA LEU A 164 -6.62 -5.24 18.54
C LEU A 164 -7.89 -4.60 17.98
N LYS A 165 -9.04 -4.80 18.64
CA LYS A 165 -10.29 -4.14 18.26
C LYS A 165 -10.17 -2.62 18.24
N THR A 166 -9.55 -2.04 19.26
CA THR A 166 -9.34 -0.59 19.35
C THR A 166 -8.45 -0.09 18.20
N LYS A 167 -7.33 -0.75 17.93
CA LYS A 167 -6.42 -0.40 16.83
C LYS A 167 -7.12 -0.47 15.47
N PHE A 168 -7.90 -1.51 15.21
CA PHE A 168 -8.65 -1.65 13.95
C PHE A 168 -9.76 -0.61 13.81
N LEU A 169 -10.52 -0.34 14.89
CA LEU A 169 -11.54 0.70 14.90
C LEU A 169 -10.96 2.09 14.62
N ASN A 170 -9.76 2.40 15.13
CA ASN A 170 -9.05 3.64 14.83
C ASN A 170 -8.66 3.79 13.35
N LYS A 171 -8.61 2.68 12.61
CA LYS A 171 -8.41 2.64 11.15
C LYS A 171 -9.73 2.54 10.37
N GLY A 172 -10.87 2.69 11.04
CA GLY A 172 -12.19 2.57 10.44
C GLY A 172 -12.59 1.13 10.08
N LEU A 173 -11.89 0.13 10.63
CA LEU A 173 -12.13 -1.29 10.40
C LEU A 173 -13.00 -1.89 11.50
N THR A 174 -13.90 -2.78 11.12
CA THR A 174 -14.83 -3.45 12.05
C THR A 174 -14.19 -4.66 12.72
N GLU A 175 -14.85 -5.20 13.76
CA GLU A 175 -14.43 -6.48 14.36
C GLU A 175 -14.42 -7.63 13.36
N LYS A 176 -15.33 -7.59 12.36
CA LYS A 176 -15.35 -8.56 11.27
C LYS A 176 -14.09 -8.45 10.41
N ASP A 177 -13.63 -7.25 10.13
CA ASP A 177 -12.40 -7.00 9.37
C ASP A 177 -11.17 -7.46 10.15
N LEU A 178 -11.15 -7.27 11.47
CA LEU A 178 -10.12 -7.84 12.34
C LEU A 178 -10.03 -9.37 12.18
N VAL A 179 -11.17 -10.07 12.29
CA VAL A 179 -11.19 -11.53 12.14
C VAL A 179 -10.74 -11.95 10.73
N LEU A 180 -11.25 -11.28 9.69
CA LEU A 180 -10.95 -11.61 8.31
C LEU A 180 -9.46 -11.40 7.98
N LEU A 181 -8.92 -10.22 8.32
CA LEU A 181 -7.54 -9.86 8.02
C LEU A 181 -6.54 -10.68 8.86
N SER A 182 -6.87 -10.98 10.12
CA SER A 182 -6.07 -11.90 10.94
C SER A 182 -6.04 -13.32 10.36
N GLY A 183 -7.16 -13.80 9.81
CA GLY A 183 -7.26 -15.11 9.17
C GLY A 183 -6.46 -15.22 7.87
N THR A 184 -6.44 -14.17 7.05
CA THR A 184 -5.65 -14.14 5.80
C THR A 184 -4.14 -14.18 6.03
N LEU A 185 -3.65 -13.53 7.10
CA LEU A 185 -2.26 -13.65 7.53
C LEU A 185 -1.91 -15.07 7.99
N TYR A 186 -2.86 -15.78 8.61
CA TYR A 186 -2.66 -17.15 9.12
C TYR A 186 -2.70 -18.22 8.02
N LEU A 187 -3.60 -18.10 7.04
CA LEU A 187 -3.68 -19.03 5.89
C LEU A 187 -2.47 -18.92 4.96
N SER A 188 -1.91 -17.72 4.86
CA SER A 188 -0.65 -17.44 4.17
C SER A 188 0.54 -18.21 4.78
N LEU A 189 0.54 -18.41 6.11
CA LEU A 189 1.51 -19.23 6.84
C LEU A 189 1.22 -20.73 6.75
N LEU A 190 -0.04 -21.16 6.62
CA LEU A 190 -0.39 -22.59 6.50
C LEU A 190 -0.11 -23.17 5.10
N HIS A 191 -0.15 -22.35 4.04
CA HIS A 191 0.33 -22.79 2.73
C HIS A 191 1.86 -23.05 2.73
N TYR A 192 2.61 -22.45 3.65
CA TYR A 192 4.04 -22.71 3.83
C TYR A 192 4.34 -24.08 4.44
N THR A 193 3.40 -24.71 5.15
CA THR A 193 3.60 -26.02 5.79
C THR A 193 3.11 -27.22 4.98
N ARG A 194 2.66 -27.01 3.73
CA ARG A 194 2.11 -28.08 2.88
C ARG A 194 2.97 -28.46 1.66
N HIS A 195 4.17 -27.92 1.52
CA HIS A 195 5.15 -28.34 0.52
C HIS A 195 6.51 -28.57 1.15
#